data_AF-A0A9E3X764-F1
#
_entry.id   AF-A0A9E3X764-F1
#
_cell.length_a   1.000
_cell.length_b   1.000
_cell.length_c   1.000
_cell.angle_alpha   90.00
_cell.angle_beta   90.00
_cell.angle_gamma   90.00
#
_symmetry.space_group_name_H-M   'P 1'
#
loop_
_entity.id
_entity.type
_entity.pdbx_description
1 polymer ?
#
loop_
_entity_poly.entity_id
_entity_poly.type
_entity_poly.pdbx_seq_one_letter_code
_entity_poly.pdbx_strand_id
1 'polypeptide(L)'
;MNTSRKIAIAVGALFLAGYVGVFGGGFLSEPILTAPDFPTNIAASRSQLITGMFVELLVNDAAVLGIGVLMFQILRVHNERIALGYLSIRMIEVATLVASKVSILSLITLGEEYVTTGALDAAIFQVLGAAALAERHWIGQLNAVFFILGALLLYTLLYQSKLVPRFLSTWGLFAVLTLTIANVMELFEFYIPTQGFQPIMLLYA
;
A
#
# COMPACT_ATOMS: atom_id res chain seq x y z
N MET A 1 -11.21 32.34 1.57
CA MET A 1 -11.09 30.92 1.96
C MET A 1 -9.87 30.75 2.86
N ASN A 2 -10.05 30.34 4.12
CA ASN A 2 -8.95 30.13 5.08
C ASN A 2 -8.00 29.02 4.59
N THR A 3 -6.68 29.22 4.77
CA THR A 3 -5.61 28.31 4.32
C THR A 3 -5.85 26.87 4.78
N SER A 4 -6.30 26.65 6.03
CA SER A 4 -6.60 25.32 6.56
C SER A 4 -7.72 24.59 5.80
N ARG A 5 -8.72 25.31 5.28
CA ARG A 5 -9.81 24.71 4.49
C ARG A 5 -9.31 24.21 3.13
N LYS A 6 -8.36 24.94 2.51
CA LYS A 6 -7.73 24.50 1.26
C LYS A 6 -6.91 23.23 1.46
N ILE A 7 -6.14 23.16 2.56
CA ILE A 7 -5.36 21.96 2.89
C ILE A 7 -6.29 20.77 3.17
N ALA A 8 -7.37 20.96 3.94
CA ALA A 8 -8.32 19.88 4.22
C ALA A 8 -8.97 19.31 2.94
N ILE A 9 -9.36 20.18 2.00
CA ILE A 9 -9.90 19.74 0.69
C ILE A 9 -8.84 18.99 -0.11
N ALA A 10 -7.59 19.50 -0.13
CA ALA A 10 -6.50 18.85 -0.84
C ALA A 10 -6.18 17.46 -0.24
N VAL A 11 -6.12 17.33 1.08
CA VAL A 11 -5.93 16.05 1.77
C VAL A 11 -7.04 15.06 1.42
N GLY A 12 -8.30 15.50 1.44
CA GLY A 12 -9.44 14.66 1.05
C GLY A 12 -9.37 14.22 -0.42
N ALA A 13 -8.98 15.13 -1.33
CA ALA A 13 -8.82 14.80 -2.75
C ALA A 13 -7.68 13.80 -2.98
N LEU A 14 -6.54 13.96 -2.28
CA LEU A 14 -5.43 13.02 -2.34
C LEU A 14 -5.85 11.65 -1.79
N PHE A 15 -6.62 11.60 -0.72
CA PHE A 15 -7.11 10.34 -0.16
C PHE A 15 -7.95 9.56 -1.19
N LEU A 16 -8.88 10.24 -1.88
CA LEU A 16 -9.66 9.64 -2.95
C LEU A 16 -8.80 9.23 -4.15
N ALA A 17 -7.84 10.06 -4.55
CA ALA A 17 -6.89 9.72 -5.60
C ALA A 17 -6.09 8.45 -5.23
N GLY A 18 -5.66 8.34 -3.97
CA GLY A 18 -4.96 7.18 -3.43
C GLY A 18 -5.69 5.87 -3.76
N TYR A 19 -6.97 5.78 -3.43
CA TYR A 19 -7.81 4.62 -3.76
C TYR A 19 -7.91 4.33 -5.24
N VAL A 20 -8.15 5.37 -6.04
CA VAL A 20 -8.24 5.21 -7.49
C VAL A 20 -6.92 4.65 -8.05
N GLY A 21 -5.78 5.09 -7.50
CA GLY A 21 -4.46 4.57 -7.84
C GLY A 21 -4.29 3.10 -7.48
N VAL A 22 -4.58 2.72 -6.23
CA VAL A 22 -4.47 1.33 -5.76
C VAL A 22 -5.37 0.40 -6.57
N PHE A 23 -6.68 0.70 -6.60
CA PHE A 23 -7.64 -0.19 -7.27
C PHE A 23 -7.44 -0.19 -8.79
N GLY A 24 -7.12 0.96 -9.38
CA GLY A 24 -6.87 1.08 -10.81
C GLY A 24 -5.64 0.29 -11.25
N GLY A 25 -4.53 0.36 -10.52
CA GLY A 25 -3.32 -0.39 -10.83
C GLY A 25 -3.42 -1.87 -10.47
N GLY A 26 -4.09 -2.20 -9.36
CA GLY A 26 -4.40 -3.57 -8.95
C GLY A 26 -5.27 -4.30 -9.98
N PHE A 27 -6.31 -3.65 -10.51
CA PHE A 27 -7.16 -4.21 -11.56
C PHE A 27 -6.38 -4.61 -12.82
N LEU A 28 -5.31 -3.89 -13.13
CA LEU A 28 -4.44 -4.21 -14.26
C LEU A 28 -3.46 -5.33 -13.93
N SER A 29 -2.92 -5.39 -12.71
CA SER A 29 -1.79 -6.26 -12.38
C SER A 29 -2.18 -7.59 -11.70
N GLU A 30 -3.17 -7.61 -10.80
CA GLU A 30 -3.54 -8.79 -10.02
C GLU A 30 -3.99 -10.01 -10.85
N PRO A 31 -4.76 -9.87 -11.95
CA PRO A 31 -5.18 -11.03 -12.74
C PRO A 31 -3.99 -11.80 -13.35
N ILE A 32 -2.88 -11.12 -13.60
CA ILE A 32 -1.67 -11.72 -14.18
C ILE A 32 -0.87 -12.44 -13.10
N LEU A 33 -0.82 -11.87 -11.89
CA LEU A 33 -0.05 -12.41 -10.76
C LEU A 33 -0.72 -13.64 -10.12
N THR A 34 -2.04 -13.77 -10.27
CA THR A 34 -2.84 -14.87 -9.72
C THR A 34 -3.15 -15.97 -10.75
N ALA A 35 -2.72 -15.79 -12.01
CA ALA A 35 -2.95 -16.76 -13.06
C ALA A 35 -2.20 -18.09 -12.80
N PRO A 36 -2.82 -19.26 -13.05
CA PRO A 36 -2.17 -20.57 -12.91
C PRO A 36 -0.94 -20.73 -13.81
N ASP A 37 -0.90 -19.98 -14.91
CA ASP A 37 0.10 -20.07 -15.96
C ASP A 37 1.37 -19.24 -15.62
N PHE A 38 1.45 -18.66 -14.43
CA PHE A 38 2.63 -17.96 -13.93
C PHE A 38 3.81 -18.95 -13.82
N PRO A 39 5.02 -18.65 -14.33
CA PRO A 39 5.52 -17.37 -14.86
C PRO A 39 5.44 -17.20 -16.39
N THR A 40 4.82 -18.12 -17.14
CA THR A 40 4.92 -18.17 -18.61
C THR A 40 4.24 -16.99 -19.33
N ASN A 41 3.24 -16.36 -18.71
CA ASN A 41 2.44 -15.30 -19.35
C ASN A 41 2.93 -13.87 -19.04
N ILE A 42 3.98 -13.71 -18.24
CA ILE A 42 4.45 -12.40 -17.76
C ILE A 42 4.97 -11.53 -18.91
N ALA A 43 5.74 -12.14 -19.83
CA ALA A 43 6.34 -11.43 -20.96
C ALA A 43 5.26 -10.86 -21.91
N ALA A 44 4.16 -11.61 -22.13
CA ALA A 44 3.03 -11.17 -22.95
C ALA A 44 2.25 -10.02 -22.29
N SER A 45 2.15 -10.01 -20.97
CA SER A 45 1.43 -8.99 -20.20
C SER A 45 2.31 -7.85 -19.67
N ARG A 46 3.55 -7.71 -20.16
CA ARG A 46 4.53 -6.69 -19.76
C ARG A 46 3.95 -5.28 -19.72
N SER A 47 3.32 -4.84 -20.81
CA SER A 47 2.77 -3.49 -20.90
C SER A 47 1.72 -3.24 -19.82
N GLN A 48 0.88 -4.24 -19.54
CA GLN A 48 -0.20 -4.14 -18.57
C GLN A 48 0.35 -4.06 -17.13
N LEU A 49 1.35 -4.89 -16.79
CA LEU A 49 2.03 -4.85 -15.49
C LEU A 49 2.74 -3.50 -15.27
N ILE A 50 3.47 -3.02 -16.28
CA ILE A 50 4.12 -1.71 -16.21
C ILE A 50 3.08 -0.62 -15.97
N THR A 51 2.02 -0.57 -16.79
CA THR A 51 0.96 0.43 -16.60
C THR A 51 0.33 0.34 -15.22
N GLY A 52 0.02 -0.86 -14.71
CA GLY A 52 -0.52 -1.06 -13.37
C GLY A 52 0.39 -0.49 -12.27
N MET A 53 1.68 -0.86 -12.30
CA MET A 53 2.67 -0.40 -11.31
C MET A 53 2.91 1.11 -11.37
N PHE A 54 2.93 1.70 -12.56
CA PHE A 54 3.05 3.15 -12.73
C PHE A 54 1.81 3.90 -12.26
N VAL A 55 0.61 3.37 -12.47
CA VAL A 55 -0.64 3.95 -11.94
C VAL A 55 -0.61 3.95 -10.42
N GLU A 56 -0.26 2.83 -9.79
CA GLU A 56 -0.10 2.81 -8.33
C GLU A 56 0.98 3.79 -7.85
N LEU A 57 2.15 3.82 -8.49
CA LEU A 57 3.25 4.70 -8.07
C LEU A 57 2.90 6.19 -8.20
N LEU A 58 2.35 6.60 -9.34
CA LEU A 58 2.10 8.01 -9.64
C LEU A 58 0.84 8.56 -8.99
N VAL A 59 -0.16 7.70 -8.76
CA VAL A 59 -1.45 8.13 -8.20
C VAL A 59 -1.53 7.81 -6.72
N ASN A 60 -1.26 6.56 -6.32
CA ASN A 60 -1.35 6.17 -4.91
C ASN A 60 -0.16 6.67 -4.10
N ASP A 61 1.06 6.23 -4.42
CA ASP A 61 2.21 6.50 -3.56
C ASP A 61 2.49 8.01 -3.45
N ALA A 62 2.29 8.75 -4.55
CA ALA A 62 2.34 10.22 -4.56
C ALA A 62 1.25 10.87 -3.70
N ALA A 63 0.04 10.30 -3.67
CA ALA A 63 -1.03 10.79 -2.82
C ALA A 63 -0.73 10.54 -1.33
N VAL A 64 -0.25 9.35 -0.96
CA VAL A 64 0.16 9.03 0.42
C VAL A 64 1.25 9.99 0.89
N LEU A 65 2.26 10.23 0.05
CA LEU A 65 3.33 11.20 0.32
C LEU A 65 2.76 12.62 0.52
N GLY A 66 1.89 13.05 -0.39
CA GLY A 66 1.25 14.36 -0.35
C GLY A 66 0.39 14.56 0.91
N ILE A 67 -0.35 13.53 1.33
CA ILE A 67 -1.13 13.53 2.58
C ILE A 67 -0.19 13.71 3.77
N GLY A 68 0.94 12.99 3.81
CA GLY A 68 1.97 13.13 4.83
C GLY A 68 2.44 14.59 4.98
N VAL A 69 2.87 15.19 3.87
CA VAL A 69 3.39 16.56 3.82
C VAL A 69 2.34 17.60 4.19
N LEU A 70 1.12 17.49 3.65
CA LEU A 70 0.04 18.44 3.93
C LEU A 70 -0.46 18.34 5.37
N MET A 71 -0.61 17.13 5.91
CA MET A 71 -1.03 16.95 7.29
C MET A 71 0.05 17.41 8.27
N PHE A 72 1.34 17.25 7.96
CA PHE A 72 2.41 17.81 8.78
C PHE A 72 2.23 19.32 9.05
N GLN A 73 1.84 20.09 8.03
CA GLN A 73 1.61 21.53 8.17
C GLN A 73 0.50 21.88 9.18
N ILE A 74 -0.53 21.02 9.28
CA ILE A 74 -1.65 21.19 10.22
C ILE A 74 -1.27 20.68 11.61
N LEU A 75 -0.69 19.49 11.68
CA LEU A 75 -0.42 18.78 12.93
C LEU A 75 0.69 19.46 13.74
N ARG A 76 1.70 20.05 13.09
CA ARG A 76 2.84 20.68 13.78
C ARG A 76 2.46 21.83 14.70
N VAL A 77 1.36 22.53 14.40
CA VAL A 77 0.84 23.63 15.23
C VAL A 77 0.33 23.15 16.59
N HIS A 78 -0.06 21.87 16.68
CA HIS A 78 -0.64 21.27 17.89
C HIS A 78 0.39 20.44 18.66
N ASN A 79 1.20 19.66 17.95
CA ASN A 79 2.31 18.90 18.53
C ASN A 79 3.34 18.57 17.43
N GLU A 80 4.41 19.33 17.38
CA GLU A 80 5.48 19.16 16.40
C GLU A 80 6.14 17.79 16.46
N ARG A 81 6.34 17.23 17.67
CA ARG A 81 7.00 15.94 17.85
C ARG A 81 6.17 14.79 17.25
N ILE A 82 4.86 14.79 17.49
CA ILE A 82 3.94 13.79 16.91
C ILE A 82 3.80 14.02 15.39
N ALA A 83 3.74 15.28 14.95
CA ALA A 83 3.65 15.60 13.52
C ALA A 83 4.87 15.13 12.73
N LEU A 84 6.08 15.34 13.26
CA LEU A 84 7.32 14.82 12.68
C LEU A 84 7.31 13.29 12.64
N GLY A 85 6.92 12.63 13.74
CA GLY A 85 6.78 11.18 13.78
C GLY A 85 5.81 10.65 12.71
N TYR A 86 4.65 11.29 12.55
CA TYR A 86 3.68 10.95 11.52
C TYR A 86 4.28 11.08 10.11
N LEU A 87 4.93 12.21 9.81
CA LEU A 87 5.55 12.43 8.50
C LEU A 87 6.64 11.40 8.21
N SER A 88 7.51 11.11 9.18
CA SER A 88 8.58 10.11 9.05
C SER A 88 8.01 8.71 8.76
N ILE A 89 6.94 8.32 9.44
CA ILE A 89 6.30 7.03 9.21
C ILE A 89 5.66 6.98 7.81
N ARG A 90 5.01 8.06 7.35
CA ARG A 90 4.48 8.14 5.98
C ARG A 90 5.58 8.03 4.91
N MET A 91 6.78 8.53 5.18
CA MET A 91 7.92 8.37 4.25
C MET A 91 8.37 6.91 4.16
N ILE A 92 8.43 6.20 5.30
CA ILE A 92 8.78 4.77 5.33
C ILE A 92 7.70 3.93 4.63
N GLU A 93 6.44 4.27 4.84
CA GLU A 93 5.30 3.65 4.16
C GLU A 93 5.42 3.79 2.64
N VAL A 94 5.68 4.99 2.12
CA VAL A 94 5.91 5.19 0.68
C VAL A 94 7.11 4.39 0.19
N ALA A 95 8.21 4.34 0.95
CA ALA A 95 9.39 3.56 0.57
C ALA A 95 9.07 2.05 0.44
N THR A 96 8.27 1.50 1.36
CA THR A 96 7.82 0.10 1.31
C THR A 96 6.84 -0.14 0.16
N LEU A 97 5.94 0.80 -0.15
CA LEU A 97 5.07 0.70 -1.34
C LEU A 97 5.88 0.67 -2.65
N VAL A 98 6.94 1.47 -2.76
CA VAL A 98 7.85 1.45 -3.90
C VAL A 98 8.60 0.12 -3.99
N ALA A 99 9.16 -0.36 -2.87
CA ALA A 99 9.86 -1.65 -2.84
C ALA A 99 8.95 -2.82 -3.29
N SER A 100 7.70 -2.83 -2.83
CA SER A 100 6.69 -3.82 -3.23
C SER A 100 6.42 -3.85 -4.75
N LYS A 101 6.47 -2.68 -5.42
CA LYS A 101 6.31 -2.57 -6.87
C LYS A 101 7.55 -3.06 -7.62
N VAL A 102 8.74 -2.79 -7.08
CA VAL A 102 10.01 -3.30 -7.65
C VAL A 102 10.00 -4.83 -7.69
N SER A 103 9.48 -5.50 -6.66
CA SER A 103 9.33 -6.97 -6.65
C SER A 103 8.39 -7.48 -7.75
N ILE A 104 7.38 -6.72 -8.19
CA ILE A 104 6.54 -7.08 -9.34
C ILE A 104 7.23 -6.78 -10.67
N LEU A 105 7.91 -5.64 -10.78
CA LEU A 105 8.60 -5.26 -12.00
C LEU A 105 9.78 -6.19 -12.31
N SER A 106 10.46 -6.74 -11.29
CA SER A 106 11.53 -7.72 -11.47
C SER A 106 11.04 -9.03 -12.09
N LEU A 107 9.77 -9.40 -11.86
CA LEU A 107 9.14 -10.56 -12.49
C LEU A 107 9.11 -10.44 -14.02
N ILE A 108 9.02 -9.23 -14.56
CA ILE A 108 9.06 -8.99 -16.01
C ILE A 108 10.41 -9.42 -16.57
N THR A 109 11.50 -8.97 -15.95
CA THR A 109 12.86 -9.35 -16.38
C THR A 109 13.09 -10.86 -16.25
N LEU A 110 12.59 -11.47 -15.17
CA LEU A 110 12.62 -12.92 -15.02
C LEU A 110 11.82 -13.65 -16.12
N GLY A 111 10.64 -13.14 -16.49
CA GLY A 111 9.82 -13.70 -17.55
C GLY A 111 10.43 -13.57 -18.95
N GLU A 112 11.11 -12.46 -19.23
CA GLU A 112 11.86 -12.26 -20.48
C GLU A 112 13.01 -13.28 -20.59
N GLU A 113 13.79 -13.47 -19.51
CA GLU A 113 14.90 -14.42 -19.48
C GLU A 113 14.44 -15.88 -19.58
N TYR A 114 13.27 -16.21 -19.03
CA TYR A 114 12.65 -17.54 -19.19
C TYR A 114 12.34 -17.85 -20.67
N VAL A 115 11.86 -16.86 -21.42
CA VAL A 115 11.55 -17.02 -22.85
C VAL A 115 12.83 -17.18 -23.70
N THR A 116 13.93 -16.50 -23.32
CA THR A 116 15.20 -16.55 -24.07
C THR A 116 16.00 -17.83 -23.82
N THR A 117 16.07 -18.29 -22.57
CA THR A 117 16.85 -19.48 -22.15
C THR A 117 16.10 -20.80 -22.37
N GLY A 118 14.77 -20.73 -22.50
CA GLY A 118 13.91 -21.90 -22.72
C GLY A 118 13.67 -22.71 -21.44
N ALA A 119 12.79 -23.71 -21.55
CA ALA A 119 12.28 -24.48 -20.40
C ALA A 119 13.32 -25.38 -19.67
N LEU A 120 14.60 -25.34 -20.06
CA LEU A 120 15.66 -26.15 -19.44
C LEU A 120 15.80 -25.83 -17.93
N ASP A 121 15.52 -24.58 -17.55
CA ASP A 121 15.65 -24.06 -16.19
C ASP A 121 14.31 -23.64 -15.56
N ALA A 122 13.18 -24.18 -16.04
CA ALA A 122 11.84 -23.79 -15.59
C ALA A 122 11.65 -23.83 -14.05
N ALA A 123 12.28 -24.80 -13.39
CA ALA A 123 12.25 -24.91 -11.92
C ALA A 123 12.94 -23.73 -11.22
N ILE A 124 14.05 -23.21 -11.78
CA ILE A 124 14.78 -22.05 -11.23
C ILE A 124 13.90 -20.80 -11.32
N PHE A 125 13.26 -20.56 -12.47
CA PHE A 125 12.37 -19.42 -12.66
C PHE A 125 11.14 -19.46 -11.76
N GLN A 126 10.57 -20.64 -11.50
CA GLN A 126 9.49 -20.80 -10.53
C GLN A 126 9.94 -20.41 -9.11
N VAL A 127 11.11 -20.86 -8.67
CA VAL A 127 11.66 -20.50 -7.35
C VAL A 127 11.92 -19.01 -7.25
N LEU A 128 12.54 -18.39 -8.26
CA LEU A 128 12.80 -16.95 -8.28
C LEU A 128 11.51 -16.12 -8.31
N GLY A 129 10.53 -16.53 -9.11
CA GLY A 129 9.21 -15.89 -9.15
C GLY A 129 8.48 -16.00 -7.81
N ALA A 130 8.50 -17.17 -7.18
CA ALA A 130 7.94 -17.38 -5.85
C ALA A 130 8.66 -16.54 -4.77
N ALA A 131 9.99 -16.42 -4.86
CA ALA A 131 10.77 -15.58 -3.95
C ALA A 131 10.40 -14.09 -4.07
N ALA A 132 10.25 -13.56 -5.27
CA ALA A 132 9.82 -12.17 -5.49
C ALA A 132 8.38 -11.92 -5.00
N LEU A 133 7.47 -12.88 -5.18
CA LEU A 133 6.12 -12.80 -4.63
C LEU A 133 6.11 -12.87 -3.09
N ALA A 134 6.95 -13.72 -2.49
CA ALA A 134 7.12 -13.80 -1.05
C ALA A 134 7.70 -12.50 -0.47
N GLU A 135 8.70 -11.91 -1.14
CA GLU A 135 9.25 -10.60 -0.77
C GLU A 135 8.14 -9.54 -0.78
N ARG A 136 7.36 -9.45 -1.86
CA ARG A 136 6.21 -8.53 -1.94
C ARG A 136 5.24 -8.73 -0.78
N HIS A 137 4.91 -9.99 -0.45
CA HIS A 137 4.00 -10.29 0.64
C HIS A 137 4.52 -9.75 1.98
N TRP A 138 5.78 -10.04 2.33
CA TRP A 138 6.39 -9.56 3.57
C TRP A 138 6.55 -8.04 3.62
N ILE A 139 6.87 -7.40 2.48
CA ILE A 139 6.87 -5.93 2.38
C ILE A 139 5.47 -5.37 2.67
N GLY A 140 4.41 -6.02 2.17
CA GLY A 140 3.01 -5.66 2.46
C GLY A 140 2.69 -5.72 3.96
N GLN A 141 3.10 -6.80 4.64
CA GLN A 141 2.92 -6.93 6.09
C GLN A 141 3.64 -5.82 6.86
N LEU A 142 4.89 -5.51 6.49
CA LEU A 142 5.64 -4.41 7.09
C LEU A 142 4.99 -3.04 6.82
N ASN A 143 4.50 -2.83 5.60
CA ASN A 143 3.80 -1.61 5.22
C ASN A 143 2.55 -1.39 6.10
N ALA A 144 1.77 -2.43 6.36
CA ALA A 144 0.60 -2.35 7.23
C ALA A 144 0.95 -1.93 8.67
N VAL A 145 2.09 -2.37 9.22
CA VAL A 145 2.58 -1.91 10.53
C VAL A 145 2.86 -0.41 10.50
N PHE A 146 3.53 0.10 9.46
CA PHE A 146 3.79 1.54 9.34
C PHE A 146 2.49 2.33 9.16
N PHE A 147 1.54 1.83 8.37
CA PHE A 147 0.22 2.43 8.23
C PHE A 147 -0.49 2.52 9.59
N ILE A 148 -0.53 1.43 10.36
CA ILE A 148 -1.14 1.38 11.71
C ILE A 148 -0.50 2.43 12.62
N LEU A 149 0.83 2.49 12.68
CA LEU A 149 1.54 3.46 13.52
C LEU A 149 1.25 4.90 13.09
N GLY A 150 1.26 5.18 11.78
CA GLY A 150 0.92 6.48 11.23
C GLY A 150 -0.52 6.88 11.55
N ALA A 151 -1.47 5.96 11.41
CA ALA A 151 -2.88 6.17 11.73
C ALA A 151 -3.10 6.40 13.22
N LEU A 152 -2.41 5.67 14.11
CA LEU A 152 -2.44 5.91 15.56
C LEU A 152 -2.01 7.34 15.90
N LEU A 153 -0.86 7.78 15.38
CA LEU A 153 -0.37 9.14 15.62
C LEU A 153 -1.36 10.20 15.11
N LEU A 154 -1.89 9.99 13.90
CA LEU A 154 -2.84 10.87 13.26
C LEU A 154 -4.14 11.00 14.09
N TYR A 155 -4.83 9.89 14.35
CA TYR A 155 -6.12 9.91 15.05
C TYR A 155 -6.00 10.33 16.51
N THR A 156 -4.90 9.99 17.18
CA THR A 156 -4.62 10.48 18.54
C THR A 156 -4.51 12.00 18.55
N LEU A 157 -3.76 12.58 17.62
CA LEU A 157 -3.59 14.03 17.57
C LEU A 157 -4.87 14.73 17.12
N LEU A 158 -5.64 14.16 16.19
CA LEU A 158 -6.96 14.67 15.79
C LEU A 158 -7.96 14.65 16.97
N TYR A 159 -7.93 13.61 17.81
CA TYR A 159 -8.76 13.51 19.00
C TYR A 159 -8.40 14.58 20.05
N GLN A 160 -7.10 14.81 20.28
CA GLN A 160 -6.61 15.81 21.24
C GLN A 160 -6.84 17.24 20.77
N SER A 161 -6.54 17.53 19.50
CA SER A 161 -6.62 18.88 18.91
C SER A 161 -8.05 19.33 18.59
N LYS A 162 -9.03 18.41 18.55
CA LYS A 162 -10.42 18.68 18.15
C LYS A 162 -10.55 19.32 16.76
N LEU A 163 -9.60 19.05 15.86
CA LEU A 163 -9.62 19.52 14.48
C LEU A 163 -10.80 18.95 13.68
N VAL A 164 -11.28 17.79 14.07
CA VAL A 164 -12.48 17.11 13.54
C VAL A 164 -13.39 16.70 14.69
N PRO A 165 -14.69 16.46 14.44
CA PRO A 165 -15.61 15.91 15.44
C PRO A 165 -15.01 14.66 16.11
N ARG A 166 -15.04 14.63 17.45
CA ARG A 166 -14.41 13.55 18.23
C ARG A 166 -14.83 12.16 17.78
N PHE A 167 -16.11 11.99 17.43
CA PHE A 167 -16.65 10.74 16.92
C PHE A 167 -15.86 10.18 15.72
N LEU A 168 -15.42 11.03 14.78
CA LEU A 168 -14.62 10.59 13.63
C LEU A 168 -13.24 10.10 14.07
N SER A 169 -12.59 10.79 15.01
CA SER A 169 -11.30 10.34 15.54
C SER A 169 -11.44 9.02 16.32
N THR A 170 -12.51 8.85 17.10
CA THR A 170 -12.74 7.59 17.83
C THR A 170 -13.02 6.43 16.87
N TRP A 171 -13.79 6.68 15.80
CA TRP A 171 -14.00 5.71 14.73
C TRP A 171 -12.69 5.29 14.06
N GLY A 172 -11.83 6.26 13.75
CA GLY A 172 -10.50 5.99 13.21
C GLY A 172 -9.65 5.12 14.14
N LEU A 173 -9.63 5.42 15.45
CA LEU A 173 -8.91 4.59 16.42
C LEU A 173 -9.49 3.16 16.52
N PHE A 174 -10.80 3.01 16.42
CA PHE A 174 -11.43 1.68 16.38
C PHE A 174 -11.02 0.92 15.11
N ALA A 175 -11.03 1.58 13.95
CA ALA A 175 -10.56 0.98 12.70
C ALA A 175 -9.09 0.54 12.80
N VAL A 176 -8.23 1.34 13.42
CA VAL A 176 -6.81 0.99 13.64
C VAL A 176 -6.66 -0.21 14.57
N LEU A 177 -7.48 -0.31 15.63
CA LEU A 177 -7.49 -1.47 16.52
C LEU A 177 -7.90 -2.74 15.75
N THR A 178 -8.99 -2.68 14.97
CA THR A 178 -9.44 -3.82 14.17
C THR A 178 -8.40 -4.23 13.14
N LEU A 179 -7.75 -3.26 12.50
CA LEU A 179 -6.69 -3.50 11.52
C LEU A 179 -5.47 -4.18 12.17
N THR A 180 -5.09 -3.74 13.37
CA THR A 180 -4.00 -4.35 14.14
C THR A 180 -4.29 -5.81 14.46
N ILE A 181 -5.52 -6.11 14.89
CA ILE A 181 -5.94 -7.49 15.18
C ILE A 181 -5.88 -8.35 13.92
N ALA A 182 -6.38 -7.84 12.78
CA ALA A 182 -6.37 -8.56 11.52
C ALA A 182 -4.94 -8.91 11.07
N ASN A 183 -4.01 -7.94 11.11
CA ASN A 183 -2.61 -8.16 10.74
C ASN A 183 -1.91 -9.17 11.66
N VAL A 184 -2.20 -9.11 12.97
CA VAL A 184 -1.64 -10.09 13.93
C VAL A 184 -2.19 -11.49 13.66
N MET A 185 -3.47 -11.64 13.35
CA MET A 185 -4.06 -12.93 13.01
C MET A 185 -3.45 -13.54 11.74
N GLU A 186 -3.19 -12.72 10.73
CA GLU A 186 -2.54 -13.14 9.48
C GLU A 186 -1.10 -13.61 9.72
N LEU A 187 -0.34 -12.90 10.56
CA LEU A 187 1.05 -13.27 10.90
C LEU A 187 1.19 -14.64 11.55
N PHE A 188 0.20 -15.06 12.34
CA PHE A 188 0.21 -16.35 13.04
C PHE A 188 -0.57 -17.44 12.29
N GLU A 189 -0.92 -17.21 11.02
CA GLU A 189 -1.70 -18.14 10.18
C GLU A 189 -3.03 -18.58 10.82
N PHE A 190 -3.55 -17.83 11.80
CA PHE A 190 -4.88 -18.08 12.36
C PHE A 190 -5.98 -17.81 11.33
N TYR A 191 -5.64 -17.16 10.22
CA TYR A 191 -6.50 -16.93 9.06
C TYR A 191 -5.69 -17.15 7.76
N ILE A 192 -5.98 -18.23 7.03
CA ILE A 192 -5.49 -18.46 5.67
C ILE A 192 -6.65 -18.15 4.71
N PRO A 193 -6.71 -16.99 4.03
CA PRO A 193 -7.61 -16.84 2.91
C PRO A 193 -6.91 -17.38 1.66
N THR A 194 -7.00 -18.69 1.45
CA THR A 194 -6.83 -19.25 0.11
C THR A 194 -7.84 -18.61 -0.84
N GLN A 195 -7.32 -17.97 -1.90
CA GLN A 195 -8.01 -17.68 -3.17
C GLN A 195 -9.19 -16.68 -3.12
N GLY A 196 -8.95 -15.47 -3.65
CA GLY A 196 -10.01 -14.56 -4.12
C GLY A 196 -10.34 -13.35 -3.24
N PHE A 197 -10.82 -12.29 -3.90
CA PHE A 197 -11.20 -10.99 -3.32
C PHE A 197 -12.07 -11.16 -2.06
N GLN A 198 -11.58 -10.68 -0.91
CA GLN A 198 -12.31 -10.74 0.35
C GLN A 198 -12.71 -9.33 0.82
N PRO A 199 -13.91 -9.17 1.41
CA PRO A 199 -14.39 -7.91 1.98
C PRO A 199 -13.46 -7.27 3.03
N ILE A 200 -12.52 -8.03 3.60
CA ILE A 200 -11.49 -7.53 4.51
C ILE A 200 -10.52 -6.56 3.83
N MET A 201 -10.31 -6.64 2.51
CA MET A 201 -9.55 -5.61 1.77
C MET A 201 -10.20 -4.22 1.84
N LEU A 202 -11.50 -4.14 2.17
CA LEU A 202 -12.19 -2.86 2.43
C LEU A 202 -11.82 -2.23 3.78
N LEU A 203 -11.15 -2.97 4.69
CA LEU A 203 -10.61 -2.44 5.95
C LEU A 203 -9.16 -1.93 5.79
N TYR A 204 -8.48 -2.37 4.73
CA TYR A 204 -7.18 -1.86 4.28
C TYR A 204 -7.30 -0.70 3.30
N ALA A 205 -8.54 -0.36 2.93
CA ALA A 205 -8.84 0.84 2.20
C ALA A 205 -8.77 2.03 3.17
#